data_AF-A0A930TTD0-F1
#
_entry.id   AF-A0A930TTD0-F1
#
_cell.length_a   1.000
_cell.length_b   1.000
_cell.length_c   1.000
_cell.angle_alpha   90.00
_cell.angle_beta   90.00
_cell.angle_gamma   90.00
#
_symmetry.space_group_name_H-M   'P 1'
#
loop_
_entity.id
_entity.type
_entity.pdbx_description
1 polymer ?
#
loop_
_entity_poly.entity_id
_entity_poly.type
_entity_poly.pdbx_seq_one_letter_code
_entity_poly.pdbx_strand_id
1 'polypeptide(L)' 'MKPQYRIRNWSEYNAGLKARGSLTFWIDESVLEQWVVEELSGKPGASVLYSDLAIQTMA' A
#
# COMPACT_ATOMS: atom_id res chain seq x y z
N MET A 1 32.95 25.02 -9.53
CA MET A 1 31.70 24.33 -9.90
C MET A 1 31.49 23.16 -8.95
N LYS A 2 30.32 23.01 -8.32
CA LYS A 2 30.03 21.84 -7.47
C LYS A 2 29.72 20.64 -8.36
N PRO A 3 30.34 19.47 -8.14
CA PRO A 3 29.99 18.28 -8.88
C PRO A 3 28.53 17.90 -8.58
N GLN A 4 27.74 17.71 -9.63
CA GLN A 4 26.36 17.26 -9.50
C GLN A 4 26.38 15.74 -9.27
N TYR A 5 26.15 15.34 -8.03
CA TYR A 5 26.07 13.92 -7.66
C TYR A 5 24.68 13.37 -7.98
N ARG A 6 24.64 12.20 -8.66
CA ARG A 6 23.40 11.47 -8.95
C ARG A 6 23.55 10.03 -8.46
N ILE A 7 22.67 9.63 -7.56
CA ILE A 7 22.57 8.25 -7.09
C ILE A 7 22.10 7.38 -8.27
N ARG A 8 22.92 6.39 -8.65
CA ARG A 8 22.64 5.49 -9.78
C ARG A 8 22.09 4.13 -9.35
N ASN A 9 22.33 3.75 -8.09
CA ASN A 9 21.95 2.45 -7.52
C ASN A 9 20.68 2.49 -6.68
N TRP A 10 19.87 3.55 -6.78
CA TRP A 10 18.67 3.73 -5.96
C TRP A 10 17.69 2.55 -6.07
N SER A 11 17.49 2.04 -7.30
CA SER A 11 16.57 0.91 -7.54
C SER A 11 17.01 -0.35 -6.77
N GLU A 12 18.30 -0.68 -6.83
CA GLU A 12 18.87 -1.86 -6.16
C GLU A 12 18.84 -1.71 -4.64
N TYR A 13 19.23 -0.55 -4.13
CA TYR A 13 19.16 -0.24 -2.71
C TYR A 13 17.73 -0.33 -2.17
N ASN A 14 16.76 0.20 -2.93
CA ASN A 14 15.34 0.15 -2.59
C ASN A 14 14.78 -1.28 -2.61
N ALA A 15 15.22 -2.13 -3.54
CA ALA A 15 14.82 -3.54 -3.55
C ALA A 15 15.25 -4.26 -2.26
N GLY A 16 16.50 -4.01 -1.81
CA GLY A 16 17.00 -4.52 -0.54
C GLY A 16 16.24 -3.98 0.67
N LEU A 17 15.79 -2.72 0.64
CA LEU A 17 14.95 -2.15 1.70
C LEU A 17 13.57 -2.81 1.76
N LYS A 18 12.91 -3.01 0.61
CA LYS A 18 11.62 -3.72 0.54
C LYS A 18 11.69 -5.13 1.12
N ALA A 19 12.78 -5.85 0.83
CA ALA A 19 12.97 -7.21 1.32
C ALA A 19 13.13 -7.29 2.84
N ARG A 20 13.76 -6.30 3.48
CA ARG A 20 13.99 -6.28 4.94
C ARG A 20 12.71 -6.19 5.77
N GLY A 21 11.63 -5.67 5.18
CA GLY A 21 10.31 -5.55 5.83
C GLY A 21 9.24 -6.41 5.16
N SER A 22 9.63 -7.46 4.42
CA SER A 22 8.66 -8.30 3.73
C SER A 22 7.91 -9.16 4.75
N LEU A 23 6.60 -8.94 4.84
CA LEU A 23 5.68 -9.72 5.66
C LEU A 23 4.71 -10.45 4.74
N THR A 24 4.38 -11.69 5.10
CA THR A 24 3.37 -12.50 4.41
C THR A 24 2.24 -12.75 5.39
N PHE A 25 1.04 -12.35 5.02
CA PHE A 25 -0.18 -12.55 5.81
C PHE A 25 -1.15 -13.42 5.01
N TRP A 26 -1.91 -14.24 5.74
CA TRP A 26 -3.10 -14.90 5.19
C TRP A 26 -4.32 -14.13 5.66
N ILE A 27 -5.19 -13.81 4.73
CA ILE A 27 -6.45 -13.10 4.98
C ILE A 27 -7.56 -14.06 4.59
N ASP A 28 -8.60 -14.10 5.40
CA ASP A 28 -9.78 -14.89 5.08
C ASP A 28 -10.47 -14.33 3.82
N GLU A 29 -10.87 -15.20 2.90
CA GLU A 29 -11.46 -14.77 1.62
C GLU A 29 -12.75 -13.96 1.84
N SER A 30 -13.56 -14.30 2.85
CA SER A 30 -14.80 -13.57 3.15
C SER A 30 -14.55 -12.13 3.58
N VAL A 31 -13.35 -11.84 4.09
CA VAL A 31 -12.92 -10.47 4.42
C VAL A 31 -12.51 -9.73 3.16
N LEU A 32 -11.78 -10.37 2.25
CA LEU A 32 -11.36 -9.78 0.97
C LEU A 32 -12.56 -9.40 0.10
N GLU A 33 -13.60 -10.24 0.08
CA GLU A 33 -14.86 -9.96 -0.63
C GLU A 33 -15.50 -8.63 -0.20
N GLN A 34 -15.28 -8.21 1.05
CA GLN A 34 -15.83 -7.00 1.65
C GLN A 34 -14.87 -5.79 1.59
N TRP A 35 -13.68 -5.94 0.99
CA TRP A 35 -12.72 -4.84 0.89
C TRP A 35 -13.12 -3.80 -0.15
N VAL A 36 -13.88 -4.17 -1.17
CA VAL A 36 -14.30 -3.23 -2.21
C VAL A 36 -15.54 -2.47 -1.75
N VAL A 37 -15.58 -1.16 -1.99
CA VAL A 37 -16.79 -0.37 -1.70
C VAL A 37 -17.94 -0.81 -2.60
N GLU A 38 -19.06 -1.22 -2.00
CA GLU A 38 -20.30 -1.49 -2.75
C GLU A 38 -21.05 -0.20 -3.09
N GLU A 39 -21.01 0.77 -2.19
CA GLU A 39 -21.64 2.09 -2.35
C GLU A 39 -20.68 3.21 -1.98
N LEU A 40 -20.62 4.23 -2.84
CA LEU A 40 -19.76 5.39 -2.61
C LEU A 40 -20.35 6.29 -1.53
N SER A 41 -19.55 6.58 -0.49
CA SER A 41 -20.00 7.45 0.60
C SER A 41 -20.27 8.91 0.19
N GLY A 42 -19.70 9.35 -0.93
CA GLY A 42 -19.79 10.74 -1.43
C GLY A 42 -19.07 11.78 -0.55
N LYS A 43 -18.41 11.37 0.54
CA LYS A 43 -17.72 12.27 1.46
C LYS A 43 -16.39 12.75 0.86
N PRO A 44 -16.02 14.03 1.04
CA PRO A 44 -14.71 14.52 0.63
C PRO A 44 -13.57 13.70 1.23
N GLY A 45 -12.67 13.21 0.38
CA GLY A 45 -11.51 12.41 0.80
C GLY A 45 -11.77 10.93 1.07
N ALA A 46 -13.01 10.45 0.90
CA ALA A 46 -13.30 9.02 1.02
C ALA A 46 -12.70 8.22 -0.14
N SER A 47 -12.26 7.00 0.18
CA SER A 47 -11.83 6.02 -0.82
C SER A 47 -12.98 5.64 -1.75
N VAL A 48 -12.68 5.51 -3.04
CA VAL A 48 -13.64 5.08 -4.08
C VAL A 48 -13.48 3.62 -4.46
N LEU A 49 -12.51 2.92 -3.86
CA LEU A 49 -12.19 1.53 -4.17
C LEU A 49 -12.27 0.65 -2.92
N TYR A 50 -11.72 1.12 -1.80
CA TYR A 50 -11.59 0.33 -0.59
C TYR A 50 -12.52 0.79 0.53
N SER A 51 -13.19 -0.16 1.17
CA SER A 51 -14.04 0.03 2.34
C SER A 51 -13.21 0.30 3.59
N ASP A 52 -13.87 0.79 4.64
CA ASP A 52 -13.22 0.98 5.96
C ASP A 52 -12.71 -0.36 6.53
N LEU A 53 -13.34 -1.49 6.16
CA LEU A 53 -12.92 -2.83 6.59
C LEU A 53 -11.54 -3.19 6.04
N ALA A 54 -11.21 -2.79 4.80
CA ALA A 54 -9.88 -3.00 4.23
C ALA A 54 -8.78 -2.32 5.06
N ILE A 55 -9.08 -1.16 5.64
CA ILE A 55 -8.15 -0.46 6.53
C ILE A 55 -8.10 -1.14 7.90
N GLN A 56 -9.25 -1.46 8.50
CA GLN A 56 -9.31 -2.08 9.83
C GLN A 56 -8.61 -3.44 9.90
N THR A 57 -8.61 -4.19 8.81
CA THR A 57 -8.01 -5.53 8.73
C THR A 57 -6.49 -5.49 8.50
N MET A 58 -5.94 -4.31 8.16
CA MET A 58 -4.52 -4.11 7.86
C MET A 58 -3.85 -3.08 8.78
N ALA A 59 -4.61 -2.42 9.66
CA ALA A 59 -4.14 -1.46 10.66
C ALA A 59 -3.49 -2.16 11.86
#